data_AF-A0A924ML91-F1
#
_entry.id   AF-A0A924ML91-F1
#
_cell.length_a   1.000
_cell.length_b   1.000
_cell.length_c   1.000
_cell.angle_alpha   90.00
_cell.angle_beta   90.00
_cell.angle_gamma   90.00
#
_symmetry.space_group_name_H-M   'P 1'
#
loop_
_entity.id
_entity.type
_entity.pdbx_description
1 polymer ?
#
loop_
_entity_poly.entity_id
_entity_poly.type
_entity_poly.pdbx_seq_one_letter_code
_entity_poly.pdbx_strand_id
1 'polypeptide(L)'
;EVKAACDAVGADLVLFNQTLSPVQERNLSQALDRRVVDRTGLILDIFAQRAVSHEGKLQVELAQLKHLAARLVRAHSGLDSQRGGSIGLRGPGETRLETDRRLIQKRRLQLEQRLDKVEVQRTQMRRSRVRNAIPRVALVGYTNAGKSTLFNVLTGSDVLAVDKLFATLDPTVRRMESAAGPIALSDTVGFVRNLPHELVAAFRSTLSEARDADVLLHIVDAADEARDERIGQVDAVLADIGAADIPQILVFNKIDRIEGGEPHRDAPVDPGTAAGVYQRERIWLSAVSGAGLDLLRASLAQRFSDRQVSGEIVLGSDQGRLRARLHSLGVVRGETSDEQGWRLQLEMPLATAERAVNEPGGHLLQALLLVAPVAPTYNPDSQ
;
A
#
# COMPACT_ATOMS: atom_id res chain seq x y z
N GLU A 1 7.96 23.25 -34.38
CA GLU A 1 7.87 24.00 -33.10
C GLU A 1 8.74 23.39 -32.01
N VAL A 2 8.45 22.17 -31.50
CA VAL A 2 9.22 21.55 -30.40
C VAL A 2 10.73 21.46 -30.68
N LYS A 3 11.14 21.05 -31.88
CA LYS A 3 12.56 21.00 -32.26
C LYS A 3 13.26 22.35 -32.14
N ALA A 4 12.65 23.39 -32.70
CA ALA A 4 13.17 24.76 -32.63
C ALA A 4 13.26 25.27 -31.18
N ALA A 5 12.30 24.91 -30.33
CA ALA A 5 12.36 25.22 -28.89
C ALA A 5 13.51 24.46 -28.18
N CYS A 6 13.74 23.20 -28.53
CA CYS A 6 14.86 22.42 -27.98
C CYS A 6 16.21 23.03 -28.37
N ASP A 7 16.36 23.50 -29.61
CA ASP A 7 17.58 24.13 -30.09
C ASP A 7 17.81 25.51 -29.45
N ALA A 8 16.75 26.29 -29.24
CA ALA A 8 16.84 27.59 -28.57
C ALA A 8 17.24 27.49 -27.09
N VAL A 9 16.79 26.45 -26.39
CA VAL A 9 17.05 26.24 -24.95
C VAL A 9 18.25 25.32 -24.71
N GLY A 10 18.75 24.64 -25.75
CA GLY A 10 19.83 23.65 -25.62
C GLY A 10 19.40 22.38 -24.88
N ALA A 11 18.15 21.93 -25.03
CA ALA A 11 17.59 20.82 -24.26
C ALA A 11 17.98 19.44 -24.82
N ASP A 12 18.71 18.63 -24.04
CA ASP A 12 19.17 17.28 -24.44
C ASP A 12 18.11 16.18 -24.34
N LEU A 13 17.05 16.44 -23.60
CA LEU A 13 15.99 15.48 -23.26
C LEU A 13 14.62 16.11 -23.47
N VAL A 14 13.74 15.39 -24.18
CA VAL A 14 12.36 15.79 -24.37
C VAL A 14 11.44 14.84 -23.60
N LEU A 15 10.73 15.39 -22.62
CA LEU A 15 9.78 14.67 -21.79
C LEU A 15 8.36 14.78 -22.36
N PHE A 16 7.72 13.64 -22.60
CA PHE A 16 6.31 13.58 -23.00
C PHE A 16 5.45 13.11 -21.83
N ASN A 17 4.45 13.92 -21.45
CA ASN A 17 3.53 13.63 -20.35
C ASN A 17 2.51 12.51 -20.65
N GLN A 18 2.60 11.86 -21.81
CA GLN A 18 1.74 10.74 -22.20
C GLN A 18 2.58 9.50 -22.47
N THR A 19 1.95 8.34 -22.38
CA THR A 19 2.57 7.07 -22.76
C THR A 19 2.76 7.03 -24.28
N LEU A 20 3.98 6.75 -24.72
CA LEU A 20 4.30 6.66 -26.14
C LEU A 20 4.50 5.21 -26.54
N SER A 21 3.88 4.80 -27.66
CA SER A 21 4.21 3.52 -28.28
C SER A 21 5.68 3.52 -28.74
N PRO A 22 6.34 2.35 -28.84
CA PRO A 22 7.73 2.26 -29.31
C PRO A 22 7.97 2.94 -30.67
N VAL A 23 6.98 2.91 -31.57
CA VAL A 23 7.08 3.53 -32.89
C VAL A 23 7.01 5.06 -32.78
N GLN A 24 6.10 5.59 -31.96
CA GLN A 24 6.00 7.03 -31.74
C GLN A 24 7.27 7.59 -31.10
N GLU A 25 7.78 6.95 -30.05
CA GLU A 25 9.01 7.38 -29.39
C GLU A 25 10.20 7.39 -30.36
N ARG A 26 10.36 6.35 -31.19
CA ARG A 26 11.41 6.32 -32.21
C ARG A 26 11.25 7.45 -33.22
N ASN A 27 10.06 7.63 -33.78
CA ASN A 27 9.81 8.65 -34.80
C ASN A 27 10.05 10.05 -34.23
N LEU A 28 9.63 10.30 -32.99
CA LEU A 28 9.88 11.55 -32.28
C LEU A 28 11.36 11.76 -32.01
N SER A 29 12.08 10.74 -31.53
CA SER A 29 13.52 10.85 -31.28
C SER A 29 14.30 11.15 -32.55
N GLN A 30 13.94 10.51 -33.67
CA GLN A 30 14.55 10.77 -34.97
C GLN A 30 14.22 12.17 -35.51
N ALA A 31 12.98 12.61 -35.38
CA ALA A 31 12.57 13.94 -35.86
C ALA A 31 13.24 15.07 -35.04
N LEU A 32 13.33 14.88 -33.73
CA LEU A 32 13.87 15.86 -32.78
C LEU A 32 15.39 15.80 -32.67
N ASP A 33 16.03 14.70 -33.09
CA ASP A 33 17.45 14.42 -32.92
C ASP A 33 17.91 14.51 -31.45
N ARG A 34 17.04 14.05 -30.54
CA ARG A 34 17.23 14.08 -29.08
C ARG A 34 16.65 12.84 -28.44
N ARG A 35 17.06 12.57 -27.19
CA ARG A 35 16.46 11.50 -26.39
C ARG A 35 15.03 11.92 -26.04
N VAL A 36 14.08 11.04 -26.31
CA VAL A 36 12.69 11.19 -25.91
C VAL A 36 12.42 10.20 -24.78
N VAL A 37 11.76 10.66 -23.73
CA VAL A 37 11.31 9.80 -22.62
C VAL A 37 9.83 10.06 -22.40
N ASP A 38 9.06 8.97 -22.39
CA ASP A 38 7.64 9.03 -22.10
C ASP A 38 7.36 9.07 -20.59
N ARG A 39 6.10 9.31 -20.23
CA ARG A 39 5.69 9.38 -18.83
C ARG A 39 6.05 8.12 -18.04
N THR A 40 5.93 6.95 -18.65
CA THR A 40 6.24 5.67 -18.00
C THR A 40 7.73 5.56 -17.67
N GLY A 41 8.60 5.84 -18.65
CA GLY A 41 10.05 5.83 -18.45
C GLY A 41 10.49 6.81 -17.38
N LEU A 42 9.94 8.04 -17.38
CA LEU A 42 10.26 9.04 -16.36
C LEU A 42 9.89 8.56 -14.95
N ILE A 43 8.70 7.98 -14.78
CA ILE A 43 8.25 7.45 -13.48
C ILE A 43 9.18 6.32 -13.01
N LEU A 44 9.53 5.38 -13.88
CA LEU A 44 10.45 4.29 -13.57
C LEU A 44 11.84 4.79 -13.17
N ASP A 45 12.35 5.83 -13.84
CA ASP A 45 13.63 6.44 -13.51
C ASP A 45 13.59 7.17 -12.16
N ILE A 46 12.49 7.87 -11.85
CA ILE A 46 12.29 8.47 -10.52
C ILE A 46 12.25 7.37 -9.44
N PHE A 47 11.60 6.25 -9.70
CA PHE A 47 11.58 5.13 -8.76
C PHE A 47 12.94 4.48 -8.59
N ALA A 48 13.72 4.35 -9.66
CA ALA A 48 15.07 3.75 -9.59
C ALA A 48 16.00 4.58 -8.70
N GLN A 49 15.86 5.90 -8.74
CA GLN A 49 16.61 6.81 -7.86
C GLN A 49 16.15 6.74 -6.40
N ARG A 50 14.91 6.30 -6.12
CA ARG A 50 14.32 6.28 -4.78
C ARG A 50 14.28 4.92 -4.11
N ALA A 51 14.47 3.85 -4.88
CA ALA A 51 14.52 2.50 -4.34
C ALA A 51 15.76 2.34 -3.44
N VAL A 52 15.54 2.26 -2.13
CA VAL A 52 16.60 2.03 -1.15
C VAL A 52 16.70 0.54 -0.85
N SER A 53 15.56 -0.11 -0.62
CA SER A 53 15.52 -1.53 -0.29
C SER A 53 15.96 -2.42 -1.44
N HIS A 54 16.50 -3.59 -1.11
CA HIS A 54 16.88 -4.58 -2.10
C HIS A 54 15.67 -5.08 -2.91
N GLU A 55 14.51 -5.26 -2.27
CA GLU A 55 13.26 -5.67 -2.92
C GLU A 55 12.78 -4.58 -3.90
N GLY A 56 12.72 -3.33 -3.47
CA GLY A 56 12.31 -2.20 -4.30
C GLY A 56 13.22 -2.05 -5.53
N LYS A 57 14.54 -2.21 -5.36
CA LYS A 57 15.49 -2.20 -6.48
C LYS A 57 15.22 -3.29 -7.50
N LEU A 58 14.93 -4.52 -7.05
CA LEU A 58 14.60 -5.63 -7.94
C LEU A 58 13.28 -5.39 -8.70
N GLN A 59 12.26 -4.84 -8.03
CA GLN A 59 10.97 -4.53 -8.66
C GLN A 59 11.11 -3.44 -9.73
N VAL A 60 11.84 -2.37 -9.42
CA VAL A 60 12.08 -1.29 -10.37
C VAL A 60 12.94 -1.75 -11.55
N GLU A 61 14.00 -2.53 -11.31
CA GLU A 61 14.82 -3.10 -12.38
C GLU A 61 13.99 -4.00 -13.30
N LEU A 62 13.11 -4.83 -12.72
CA LEU A 62 12.20 -5.68 -13.50
C LEU A 62 11.25 -4.85 -14.36
N ALA A 63 10.68 -3.79 -13.80
CA ALA A 63 9.77 -2.89 -14.51
C ALA A 63 10.49 -2.13 -15.65
N GLN A 64 11.70 -1.62 -15.39
CA GLN A 64 12.54 -0.99 -16.41
C GLN A 64 12.88 -1.97 -17.54
N LEU A 65 13.25 -3.22 -17.24
CA LEU A 65 13.54 -4.22 -18.27
C LEU A 65 12.31 -4.58 -19.09
N LYS A 66 11.12 -4.69 -18.49
CA LYS A 66 9.87 -4.91 -19.23
C LYS A 66 9.58 -3.77 -20.20
N HIS A 67 9.72 -2.53 -19.71
CA HIS A 67 9.53 -1.33 -20.51
C HIS A 67 10.54 -1.23 -21.67
N LEU A 68 11.81 -1.49 -21.41
CA LEU A 68 12.87 -1.48 -22.42
C LEU A 68 12.72 -2.60 -23.45
N ALA A 69 12.30 -3.81 -23.02
CA ALA A 69 12.12 -4.95 -23.91
C ALA A 69 11.10 -4.66 -25.02
N ALA A 70 10.01 -3.95 -24.71
CA ALA A 70 9.01 -3.55 -25.68
C ALA A 70 9.56 -2.56 -26.74
N ARG A 71 10.58 -1.77 -26.37
CA ARG A 71 11.17 -0.72 -27.20
C ARG A 71 12.39 -1.19 -28.02
N LEU A 72 13.14 -2.18 -27.53
CA LEU A 72 14.33 -2.72 -28.22
C LEU A 72 14.03 -3.35 -29.58
N VAL A 73 12.86 -3.99 -29.73
CA VAL A 73 12.47 -4.75 -30.95
C VAL A 73 12.57 -3.90 -32.23
N ARG A 74 12.48 -2.57 -32.12
CA ARG A 74 12.49 -1.69 -33.29
C ARG A 74 13.53 -0.58 -33.24
N ALA A 75 14.39 -0.47 -32.22
CA ALA A 75 15.43 0.56 -32.23
C ALA A 75 16.52 0.29 -33.30
N HIS A 76 16.77 -0.98 -33.64
CA HIS A 76 17.91 -1.39 -34.48
C HIS A 76 17.62 -1.55 -35.97
N SER A 77 16.40 -1.28 -36.47
CA SER A 77 16.13 -1.46 -37.90
C SER A 77 16.89 -0.49 -38.83
N GLY A 78 17.62 0.51 -38.28
CA GLY A 78 18.52 1.39 -39.03
C GLY A 78 20.00 0.97 -39.03
N LEU A 79 20.42 0.09 -38.12
CA LEU A 79 21.81 -0.40 -38.03
C LEU A 79 22.03 -1.64 -38.92
N ASP A 80 20.98 -2.44 -39.13
CA ASP A 80 21.03 -3.60 -40.01
C ASP A 80 20.97 -3.19 -41.50
N SER A 81 20.35 -2.04 -41.82
CA SER A 81 20.26 -1.54 -43.21
C SER A 81 21.56 -0.93 -43.73
N GLN A 82 22.49 -0.51 -42.87
CA GLN A 82 23.81 0.02 -43.29
C GLN A 82 24.87 -1.06 -43.52
N ARG A 83 24.57 -2.34 -43.21
CA ARG A 83 25.41 -3.50 -43.58
C ARG A 83 24.75 -4.38 -44.65
N GLY A 84 23.88 -3.80 -45.47
CA GLY A 84 23.40 -4.45 -46.69
C GLY A 84 24.47 -4.36 -47.78
N GLY A 85 25.36 -5.34 -47.87
CA GLY A 85 26.36 -5.34 -48.95
C GLY A 85 27.42 -6.42 -48.97
N SER A 86 27.23 -7.60 -48.35
CA SER A 86 28.10 -8.74 -48.64
C SER A 86 27.37 -10.06 -48.41
N ILE A 87 26.83 -10.57 -49.50
CA ILE A 87 26.40 -11.95 -49.72
C ILE A 87 27.54 -12.87 -49.27
N GLY A 88 27.46 -13.50 -48.09
CA GLY A 88 28.56 -14.38 -47.66
C GLY A 88 28.64 -14.91 -46.23
N LEU A 89 27.74 -14.59 -45.29
CA LEU A 89 27.79 -15.16 -43.93
C LEU A 89 26.62 -16.11 -43.68
N ARG A 90 26.67 -17.27 -44.34
CA ARG A 90 25.94 -18.48 -43.93
C ARG A 90 26.69 -19.13 -42.77
N GLY A 91 26.51 -18.57 -41.58
CA GLY A 91 26.77 -19.25 -40.31
C GLY A 91 25.53 -19.14 -39.42
N PRO A 92 25.35 -19.99 -38.40
CA PRO A 92 24.29 -19.85 -37.40
C PRO A 92 24.62 -18.64 -36.49
N GLY A 93 24.61 -17.44 -37.05
CA GLY A 93 24.91 -16.19 -36.38
C GLY A 93 23.62 -15.58 -35.87
N GLU A 94 23.31 -15.82 -34.59
CA GLU A 94 22.25 -15.13 -33.86
C GLU A 94 22.39 -13.62 -34.12
N THR A 95 21.32 -12.97 -34.57
CA THR A 95 21.37 -11.52 -34.83
C THR A 95 21.66 -10.78 -33.51
N ARG A 96 22.33 -9.63 -33.54
CA ARG A 96 22.61 -8.85 -32.32
C ARG A 96 21.32 -8.53 -31.55
N LEU A 97 20.25 -8.26 -32.27
CA LEU A 97 18.89 -8.07 -31.74
C LEU A 97 18.36 -9.29 -30.99
N GLU A 98 18.56 -10.48 -31.55
CA GLU A 98 18.12 -11.74 -30.94
C GLU A 98 18.95 -12.06 -29.69
N THR A 99 20.26 -11.80 -29.74
CA THR A 99 21.16 -11.91 -28.58
C THR A 99 20.74 -10.96 -27.46
N ASP A 100 20.49 -9.69 -27.76
CA ASP A 100 20.06 -8.68 -26.78
C ASP A 100 18.70 -9.05 -26.18
N ARG A 101 17.75 -9.49 -27.02
CA ARG A 101 16.44 -9.97 -26.57
C ARG A 101 16.59 -11.16 -25.61
N ARG A 102 17.44 -12.12 -25.96
CA ARG A 102 17.70 -13.30 -25.14
C ARG A 102 18.35 -12.92 -23.80
N LEU A 103 19.28 -11.96 -23.79
CA LEU A 103 19.91 -11.46 -22.58
C LEU A 103 18.89 -10.76 -21.65
N ILE A 104 18.04 -9.89 -22.20
CA ILE A 104 16.99 -9.22 -21.44
C ILE A 104 15.98 -10.23 -20.88
N GLN A 105 15.55 -11.20 -21.68
CA GLN A 105 14.65 -12.27 -21.23
C GLN A 105 15.27 -13.12 -20.12
N LYS A 106 16.52 -13.51 -20.28
CA LYS A 106 17.26 -14.25 -19.24
C LYS A 106 17.35 -13.46 -17.94
N ARG A 107 17.66 -12.16 -18.03
CA ARG A 107 17.72 -11.28 -16.85
C ARG A 107 16.35 -11.11 -16.20
N ARG A 108 15.28 -10.93 -17.00
CA ARG A 108 13.90 -10.84 -16.52
C ARG A 108 13.51 -12.06 -15.69
N LEU A 109 13.74 -13.27 -16.22
CA LEU A 109 13.46 -14.53 -15.53
C LEU A 109 14.26 -14.66 -14.22
N GLN A 110 15.53 -14.23 -14.22
CA GLN A 110 16.35 -14.23 -13.01
C GLN A 110 15.81 -13.28 -11.93
N LEU A 111 15.31 -12.10 -12.32
CA LEU A 111 14.72 -11.14 -11.37
C LEU A 111 13.38 -11.63 -10.84
N GLU A 112 12.53 -12.21 -11.70
CA GLU A 112 11.25 -12.82 -11.31
C GLU A 112 11.48 -13.93 -10.26
N GLN A 113 12.41 -14.85 -10.51
CA GLN A 113 12.77 -15.91 -9.54
C GLN A 113 13.34 -15.37 -8.22
N ARG A 114 14.02 -14.21 -8.25
CA ARG A 114 14.52 -13.58 -7.03
C ARG A 114 13.38 -12.95 -6.24
N LEU A 115 12.43 -12.30 -6.91
CA LEU A 115 11.24 -11.74 -6.27
C LEU A 115 10.37 -12.82 -5.64
N ASP A 116 10.19 -13.97 -6.30
CA ASP A 116 9.44 -15.11 -5.72
C ASP A 116 10.06 -15.57 -4.39
N LYS A 117 11.39 -15.63 -4.30
CA LYS A 117 12.10 -15.98 -3.06
C LYS A 117 11.89 -14.94 -1.95
N VAL A 118 11.89 -13.65 -2.31
CA VAL A 118 11.61 -12.56 -1.36
C VAL A 118 10.17 -12.65 -0.86
N GLU A 119 9.21 -12.97 -1.73
CA GLU A 119 7.81 -13.16 -1.36
C GLU A 119 7.62 -14.34 -0.38
N VAL A 120 8.32 -15.46 -0.58
CA VAL A 120 8.31 -16.59 0.36
C VAL A 120 8.86 -16.18 1.72
N GLN A 121 10.00 -15.48 1.77
CA GLN A 121 10.58 -14.97 3.02
C GLN A 121 9.63 -14.00 3.72
N ARG A 122 8.97 -13.11 2.96
CA ARG A 122 7.98 -12.17 3.50
C ARG A 122 6.76 -12.89 4.05
N THR A 123 6.28 -13.93 3.38
CA THR A 123 5.16 -14.77 3.86
C THR A 123 5.52 -15.50 5.16
N GLN A 124 6.76 -15.95 5.31
CA GLN A 124 7.25 -16.54 6.56
C GLN A 124 7.36 -15.50 7.69
N MET A 125 7.93 -14.32 7.41
CA MET A 125 7.93 -13.19 8.36
C MET A 125 6.50 -12.77 8.73
N ARG A 126 5.57 -12.79 7.77
CA ARG A 126 4.15 -12.53 7.96
C ARG A 126 3.53 -13.54 8.92
N ARG A 127 3.75 -14.84 8.75
CA ARG A 127 3.30 -15.86 9.71
C ARG A 127 3.84 -15.61 11.11
N SER A 128 5.07 -15.10 11.22
CA SER A 128 5.64 -14.70 12.51
C SER A 128 4.96 -13.47 13.13
N ARG A 129 4.54 -12.50 12.32
CA ARG A 129 3.87 -11.25 12.76
C ARG A 129 2.37 -11.42 13.01
N VAL A 130 1.70 -12.30 12.27
CA VAL A 130 0.31 -12.74 12.52
C VAL A 130 0.18 -13.39 13.91
N ARG A 131 1.28 -13.94 14.47
CA ARG A 131 1.31 -14.39 15.87
C ARG A 131 1.19 -13.25 16.89
N ASN A 132 1.46 -12.01 16.52
CA ASN A 132 1.40 -10.81 17.37
C ASN A 132 0.27 -9.86 16.92
N ALA A 133 -0.97 -10.21 17.23
CA ALA A 133 -2.19 -9.42 17.55
C ALA A 133 -2.51 -8.00 17.09
N ILE A 134 -1.56 -7.26 16.55
CA ILE A 134 -1.63 -5.82 16.46
C ILE A 134 -2.45 -5.48 15.22
N PRO A 135 -3.58 -4.75 15.36
CA PRO A 135 -4.37 -4.30 14.22
C PRO A 135 -3.51 -3.54 13.21
N ARG A 136 -3.76 -3.75 11.93
CA ARG A 136 -2.95 -3.21 10.83
C ARG A 136 -3.74 -2.16 10.06
N VAL A 137 -3.13 -1.00 9.92
CA VAL A 137 -3.69 0.12 9.16
C VAL A 137 -2.71 0.50 8.06
N ALA A 138 -3.19 0.63 6.82
CA ALA A 138 -2.38 1.07 5.70
C ALA A 138 -2.86 2.42 5.16
N LEU A 139 -1.91 3.33 4.95
CA LEU A 139 -2.15 4.62 4.31
C LEU A 139 -2.06 4.45 2.80
N VAL A 140 -3.19 4.63 2.11
CA VAL A 140 -3.29 4.55 0.65
C VAL A 140 -3.73 5.89 0.08
N GLY A 141 -3.47 6.15 -1.20
CA GLY A 141 -3.90 7.40 -1.84
C GLY A 141 -2.90 7.96 -2.82
N TYR A 142 -3.26 9.08 -3.43
CA TYR A 142 -2.45 9.74 -4.45
C TYR A 142 -1.12 10.26 -3.91
N THR A 143 -0.10 10.33 -4.79
CA THR A 143 1.13 11.07 -4.50
C THR A 143 0.79 12.51 -4.14
N ASN A 144 1.54 13.07 -3.20
CA ASN A 144 1.29 14.39 -2.63
C ASN A 144 -0.05 14.58 -1.88
N ALA A 145 -0.85 13.54 -1.64
CA ALA A 145 -2.03 13.67 -0.76
C ALA A 145 -1.66 13.92 0.72
N GLY A 146 -0.37 13.81 1.08
CA GLY A 146 0.14 13.99 2.44
C GLY A 146 0.16 12.71 3.28
N LYS A 147 0.21 11.52 2.65
CA LYS A 147 0.36 10.22 3.33
C LYS A 147 1.55 10.19 4.29
N SER A 148 2.75 10.52 3.80
CA SER A 148 3.97 10.49 4.62
C SER A 148 3.93 11.55 5.74
N THR A 149 3.36 12.73 5.48
CA THR A 149 3.12 13.74 6.51
C THR A 149 2.22 13.20 7.61
N LEU A 150 1.08 12.60 7.25
CA LEU A 150 0.16 12.01 8.23
C LEU A 150 0.80 10.84 8.97
N PHE A 151 1.56 9.99 8.28
CA PHE A 151 2.32 8.88 8.87
C PHE A 151 3.24 9.37 9.99
N ASN A 152 3.99 10.43 9.74
CA ASN A 152 4.91 11.01 10.72
C ASN A 152 4.20 11.54 11.94
N VAL A 153 3.15 12.31 11.72
CA VAL A 153 2.43 12.94 12.83
C VAL A 153 1.69 11.89 13.66
N LEU A 154 1.21 10.82 13.03
CA LEU A 154 0.58 9.70 13.74
C LEU A 154 1.58 8.87 14.55
N THR A 155 2.79 8.66 14.03
CA THR A 155 3.81 7.77 14.63
C THR A 155 4.88 8.50 15.44
N GLY A 156 4.88 9.84 15.44
CA GLY A 156 5.92 10.65 16.08
C GLY A 156 7.30 10.51 15.42
N SER A 157 7.37 10.20 14.12
CA SER A 157 8.63 9.92 13.42
C SER A 157 9.09 11.05 12.50
N ASP A 158 10.41 11.23 12.37
CA ASP A 158 11.04 12.15 11.43
C ASP A 158 11.23 11.56 10.01
N VAL A 159 10.24 10.89 9.42
CA VAL A 159 10.36 10.57 7.97
C VAL A 159 10.28 11.90 7.23
N LEU A 160 11.24 12.24 6.39
CA LEU A 160 11.21 13.50 5.64
C LEU A 160 9.99 13.52 4.69
N ALA A 161 8.92 14.23 5.08
CA ALA A 161 7.81 14.54 4.19
C ALA A 161 8.25 15.69 3.26
N VAL A 162 8.81 15.33 2.11
CA VAL A 162 9.23 16.30 1.08
C VAL A 162 8.14 16.37 0.01
N ASP A 163 7.85 17.56 -0.51
CA ASP A 163 6.94 17.79 -1.64
C ASP A 163 7.56 17.27 -2.95
N LYS A 164 7.65 15.95 -3.06
CA LYS A 164 8.25 15.20 -4.15
C LYS A 164 7.33 14.03 -4.49
N LEU A 165 6.90 13.93 -5.76
CA LEU A 165 6.15 12.77 -6.28
C LEU A 165 6.89 11.48 -5.95
N PHE A 166 6.21 10.47 -5.38
CA PHE A 166 6.79 9.18 -4.95
C PHE A 166 7.78 9.27 -3.77
N ALA A 167 7.48 10.10 -2.76
CA ALA A 167 8.32 10.23 -1.55
C ALA A 167 8.58 8.88 -0.84
N THR A 168 7.60 7.97 -0.87
CA THR A 168 7.70 6.62 -0.28
C THR A 168 7.58 5.56 -1.37
N LEU A 169 8.61 4.70 -1.50
CA LEU A 169 8.59 3.51 -2.36
C LEU A 169 8.63 2.20 -1.55
N ASP A 170 9.40 2.18 -0.47
CA ASP A 170 9.50 1.03 0.41
C ASP A 170 8.49 1.18 1.56
N PRO A 171 7.63 0.17 1.83
CA PRO A 171 6.62 0.29 2.87
C PRO A 171 7.28 0.45 4.23
N THR A 172 6.92 1.50 4.95
CA THR A 172 7.43 1.75 6.31
C THR A 172 6.36 1.36 7.32
N VAL A 173 6.64 0.38 8.17
CA VAL A 173 5.72 -0.07 9.22
C VAL A 173 6.22 0.45 10.56
N ARG A 174 5.37 1.18 11.29
CA ARG A 174 5.64 1.65 12.65
C ARG A 174 4.48 1.35 13.57
N ARG A 175 4.80 1.22 14.86
CA ARG A 175 3.81 1.06 15.91
C ARG A 175 3.30 2.45 16.33
N MET A 176 1.99 2.62 16.34
CA MET A 176 1.27 3.78 16.84
C MET A 176 0.49 3.35 18.08
N GLU A 177 0.54 4.13 19.15
CA GLU A 177 -0.30 3.89 20.32
C GLU A 177 -1.70 4.51 20.11
N SER A 178 -2.75 3.79 20.52
CA SER A 178 -4.15 4.21 20.47
C SER A 178 -4.85 3.85 21.78
N ALA A 179 -5.99 4.48 22.06
CA ALA A 179 -6.82 4.17 23.22
C ALA A 179 -7.28 2.69 23.24
N ALA A 180 -7.41 2.07 22.06
CA ALA A 180 -7.74 0.65 21.91
C ALA A 180 -6.52 -0.30 21.98
N GLY A 181 -5.32 0.22 22.23
CA GLY A 181 -4.05 -0.52 22.21
C GLY A 181 -3.17 -0.19 21.00
N PRO A 182 -2.04 -0.90 20.83
CA PRO A 182 -1.10 -0.60 19.76
C PRO A 182 -1.66 -0.97 18.38
N ILE A 183 -1.35 -0.16 17.38
CA ILE A 183 -1.71 -0.35 15.97
C ILE A 183 -0.44 -0.33 15.13
N ALA A 184 -0.33 -1.22 14.16
CA ALA A 184 0.73 -1.21 13.16
C ALA A 184 0.28 -0.34 11.99
N LEU A 185 0.86 0.86 11.87
CA LEU A 185 0.62 1.77 10.76
C LEU A 185 1.67 1.53 9.67
N SER A 186 1.21 1.45 8.42
CA SER A 186 2.07 1.30 7.25
C SER A 186 1.88 2.44 6.25
N ASP A 187 2.97 3.09 5.83
CA ASP A 187 2.96 4.01 4.69
C ASP A 187 3.18 3.22 3.40
N THR A 188 2.25 3.30 2.44
CA THR A 188 2.38 2.61 1.15
C THR A 188 2.86 3.55 0.05
N VAL A 189 3.22 2.96 -1.09
CA VAL A 189 3.55 3.73 -2.29
C VAL A 189 2.36 4.60 -2.69
N GLY A 190 2.64 5.85 -3.06
CA GLY A 190 1.60 6.76 -3.55
C GLY A 190 1.21 6.49 -5.00
N PHE A 191 -0.10 6.54 -5.28
CA PHE A 191 -0.63 6.35 -6.63
C PHE A 191 -0.42 7.60 -7.50
N VAL A 192 -0.32 7.39 -8.81
CA VAL A 192 -0.24 8.45 -9.84
C VAL A 192 -1.29 8.17 -10.91
N ARG A 193 -1.73 9.22 -11.61
CA ARG A 193 -2.76 9.07 -12.66
C ARG A 193 -2.23 8.14 -13.74
N ASN A 194 -3.10 7.26 -14.24
CA ASN A 194 -2.79 6.33 -15.32
C ASN A 194 -1.49 5.55 -15.08
N LEU A 195 -1.34 4.96 -13.88
CA LEU A 195 -0.25 4.03 -13.61
C LEU A 195 -0.28 2.92 -14.67
N PRO A 196 0.81 2.70 -15.42
CA PRO A 196 0.86 1.61 -16.39
C PRO A 196 0.66 0.27 -15.69
N HIS A 197 -0.09 -0.66 -16.31
CA HIS A 197 -0.34 -1.99 -15.74
C HIS A 197 0.96 -2.75 -15.41
N GLU A 198 2.03 -2.55 -16.20
CA GLU A 198 3.35 -3.13 -15.93
C GLU A 198 3.92 -2.67 -14.59
N LEU A 199 3.63 -1.42 -14.22
CA LEU A 199 4.08 -0.80 -12.99
C LEU A 199 3.26 -1.32 -11.81
N VAL A 200 1.93 -1.39 -11.94
CA VAL A 200 1.05 -2.02 -10.93
C VAL A 200 1.47 -3.48 -10.66
N ALA A 201 1.80 -4.24 -11.72
CA ALA A 201 2.26 -5.61 -11.60
C ALA A 201 3.62 -5.72 -10.88
N ALA A 202 4.56 -4.81 -11.16
CA ALA A 202 5.87 -4.79 -10.51
C ALA A 202 5.79 -4.37 -9.03
N PHE A 203 4.83 -3.52 -8.66
CA PHE A 203 4.61 -3.06 -7.30
C PHE A 203 3.52 -3.85 -6.54
N ARG A 204 3.02 -4.95 -7.11
CA ARG A 204 1.98 -5.77 -6.47
C ARG A 204 2.42 -6.30 -5.09
N SER A 205 3.67 -6.70 -4.97
CA SER A 205 4.26 -7.14 -3.70
C SER A 205 4.48 -5.99 -2.73
N THR A 206 4.89 -4.79 -3.18
CA THR A 206 4.99 -3.61 -2.30
C THR A 206 3.62 -3.11 -1.85
N LEU A 207 2.59 -3.25 -2.68
CA LEU A 207 1.18 -2.97 -2.36
C LEU A 207 0.50 -4.10 -1.55
N SER A 208 1.16 -5.24 -1.31
CA SER A 208 0.60 -6.32 -0.52
C SER A 208 0.32 -5.90 0.93
N GLU A 209 1.02 -4.87 1.42
CA GLU A 209 0.79 -4.31 2.75
C GLU A 209 -0.63 -3.74 2.89
N ALA A 210 -1.15 -3.12 1.83
CA ALA A 210 -2.54 -2.66 1.77
C ALA A 210 -3.52 -3.84 1.80
N ARG A 211 -3.24 -4.90 1.03
CA ARG A 211 -4.09 -6.10 0.97
C ARG A 211 -4.19 -6.83 2.33
N ASP A 212 -3.15 -6.76 3.13
CA ASP A 212 -3.10 -7.44 4.42
C ASP A 212 -3.48 -6.52 5.60
N ALA A 213 -3.99 -5.32 5.32
CA ALA A 213 -4.46 -4.38 6.34
C ALA A 213 -5.87 -4.75 6.82
N ASP A 214 -6.17 -4.45 8.08
CA ASP A 214 -7.53 -4.56 8.63
C ASP A 214 -8.38 -3.36 8.20
N VAL A 215 -7.75 -2.20 7.99
CA VAL A 215 -8.37 -0.95 7.58
C VAL A 215 -7.45 -0.18 6.65
N LEU A 216 -8.01 0.40 5.59
CA LEU A 216 -7.32 1.34 4.71
C LEU A 216 -7.69 2.78 5.09
N LEU A 217 -6.69 3.62 5.30
CA LEU A 217 -6.86 5.07 5.35
C LEU A 217 -6.55 5.63 3.97
N HIS A 218 -7.60 5.96 3.24
CA HIS A 218 -7.47 6.53 1.90
C HIS A 218 -7.32 8.04 2.00
N ILE A 219 -6.08 8.51 1.89
CA ILE A 219 -5.70 9.91 2.01
C ILE A 219 -5.97 10.65 0.70
N VAL A 220 -6.75 11.71 0.79
CA VAL A 220 -7.21 12.56 -0.33
C VAL A 220 -6.77 13.99 -0.05
N ASP A 221 -6.25 14.69 -1.06
CA ASP A 221 -6.02 16.15 -0.95
C ASP A 221 -7.37 16.86 -1.09
N ALA A 222 -7.85 17.46 -0.01
CA ALA A 222 -9.17 18.07 0.07
C ALA A 222 -9.30 19.31 -0.83
N ALA A 223 -8.18 20.02 -1.04
CA ALA A 223 -8.11 21.24 -1.84
C ALA A 223 -7.95 20.96 -3.35
N ASP A 224 -7.92 19.69 -3.75
CA ASP A 224 -7.74 19.29 -5.13
C ASP A 224 -9.08 19.20 -5.88
N GLU A 225 -9.24 20.01 -6.92
CA GLU A 225 -10.48 20.07 -7.72
C GLU A 225 -10.83 18.72 -8.37
N ALA A 226 -9.83 17.91 -8.72
CA ALA A 226 -10.04 16.59 -9.33
C ALA A 226 -9.92 15.45 -8.29
N ARG A 227 -10.30 15.71 -7.03
CA ARG A 227 -10.26 14.70 -5.96
C ARG A 227 -11.16 13.48 -6.24
N ASP A 228 -12.34 13.69 -6.82
CA ASP A 228 -13.29 12.60 -7.12
C ASP A 228 -12.73 11.62 -8.14
N GLU A 229 -12.14 12.15 -9.23
CA GLU A 229 -11.44 11.36 -10.24
C GLU A 229 -10.30 10.54 -9.61
N ARG A 230 -9.53 11.17 -8.70
CA ARG A 230 -8.42 10.52 -8.00
C ARG A 230 -8.90 9.42 -7.06
N ILE A 231 -10.00 9.62 -6.33
CA ILE A 231 -10.57 8.57 -5.49
C ILE A 231 -10.93 7.35 -6.34
N GLY A 232 -11.66 7.55 -7.44
CA GLY A 232 -12.03 6.47 -8.35
C GLY A 232 -10.83 5.73 -8.95
N GLN A 233 -9.75 6.44 -9.27
CA GLN A 233 -8.51 5.83 -9.76
C GLN A 233 -7.80 4.99 -8.70
N VAL A 234 -7.76 5.42 -7.44
CA VAL A 234 -7.22 4.60 -6.34
C VAL A 234 -8.10 3.38 -6.11
N ASP A 235 -9.42 3.53 -6.12
CA ASP A 235 -10.36 2.42 -5.94
C ASP A 235 -10.19 1.34 -7.01
N ALA A 236 -9.99 1.75 -8.29
CA ALA A 236 -9.70 0.82 -9.37
C ALA A 236 -8.40 0.03 -9.13
N VAL A 237 -7.34 0.70 -8.66
CA VAL A 237 -6.07 0.02 -8.34
C VAL A 237 -6.22 -0.90 -7.13
N LEU A 238 -6.99 -0.49 -6.10
CA LEU A 238 -7.29 -1.33 -4.94
C LEU A 238 -8.07 -2.59 -5.36
N ALA A 239 -8.99 -2.49 -6.32
CA ALA A 239 -9.69 -3.63 -6.90
C ALA A 239 -8.72 -4.57 -7.64
N ASP A 240 -7.84 -4.05 -8.49
CA ASP A 240 -6.86 -4.85 -9.25
C ASP A 240 -5.90 -5.65 -8.35
N ILE A 241 -5.55 -5.11 -7.17
CA ILE A 241 -4.68 -5.80 -6.20
C ILE A 241 -5.46 -6.72 -5.23
N GLY A 242 -6.79 -6.74 -5.30
CA GLY A 242 -7.65 -7.54 -4.43
C GLY A 242 -7.81 -6.97 -3.01
N ALA A 243 -7.80 -5.65 -2.87
CA ALA A 243 -7.95 -4.93 -1.60
C ALA A 243 -9.24 -4.11 -1.52
N ALA A 244 -10.17 -4.28 -2.47
CA ALA A 244 -11.43 -3.51 -2.52
C ALA A 244 -12.37 -3.77 -1.34
N ASP A 245 -12.41 -5.01 -0.84
CA ASP A 245 -13.32 -5.43 0.24
C ASP A 245 -12.83 -5.00 1.63
N ILE A 246 -11.62 -4.45 1.74
CA ILE A 246 -11.06 -4.01 3.02
C ILE A 246 -11.78 -2.73 3.45
N PRO A 247 -12.24 -2.62 4.71
CA PRO A 247 -12.88 -1.41 5.20
C PRO A 247 -12.01 -0.17 4.99
N GLN A 248 -12.61 0.89 4.46
CA GLN A 248 -11.90 2.13 4.14
C GLN A 248 -12.47 3.33 4.89
N ILE A 249 -11.58 4.21 5.33
CA ILE A 249 -11.91 5.56 5.81
C ILE A 249 -11.30 6.55 4.83
N LEU A 250 -12.10 7.44 4.27
CA LEU A 250 -11.62 8.54 3.44
C LEU A 250 -11.09 9.64 4.36
N VAL A 251 -9.83 10.02 4.20
CA VAL A 251 -9.19 11.08 4.98
C VAL A 251 -8.93 12.25 4.06
N PHE A 252 -9.79 13.26 4.13
CA PHE A 252 -9.65 14.52 3.42
C PHE A 252 -8.62 15.38 4.15
N ASN A 253 -7.38 15.28 3.71
CA ASN A 253 -6.23 16.00 4.25
C ASN A 253 -6.07 17.37 3.60
N LYS A 254 -5.29 18.26 4.24
CA LYS A 254 -4.98 19.63 3.79
C LYS A 254 -6.16 20.60 3.82
N ILE A 255 -7.07 20.45 4.78
CA ILE A 255 -8.18 21.40 4.98
C ILE A 255 -7.70 22.82 5.28
N ASP A 256 -6.46 22.98 5.75
CA ASP A 256 -5.81 24.29 5.95
C ASP A 256 -5.68 25.12 4.67
N ARG A 257 -5.80 24.48 3.50
CA ARG A 257 -5.77 25.14 2.20
C ARG A 257 -7.17 25.54 1.69
N ILE A 258 -8.22 25.17 2.41
CA ILE A 258 -9.60 25.48 2.08
C ILE A 258 -10.03 26.66 2.94
N GLU A 259 -10.55 27.71 2.33
CA GLU A 259 -11.07 28.87 3.05
C GLU A 259 -12.25 28.44 3.94
N GLY A 260 -12.14 28.68 5.25
CA GLY A 260 -13.13 28.23 6.23
C GLY A 260 -13.16 26.71 6.48
N GLY A 261 -12.12 25.97 6.07
CA GLY A 261 -12.04 24.52 6.26
C GLY A 261 -11.91 24.13 7.74
N GLU A 262 -12.97 23.56 8.30
CA GLU A 262 -12.98 23.06 9.68
C GLU A 262 -12.85 21.53 9.76
N PRO A 263 -12.15 20.99 10.77
CA PRO A 263 -12.05 19.56 10.97
C PRO A 263 -13.41 19.00 11.40
N HIS A 264 -13.88 17.98 10.69
CA HIS A 264 -15.15 17.32 10.99
C HIS A 264 -15.12 15.86 10.51
N ARG A 265 -16.10 15.09 10.99
CA ARG A 265 -16.32 13.68 10.63
C ARG A 265 -17.70 13.56 9.99
N ASP A 266 -17.75 13.02 8.78
CA ASP A 266 -19.01 12.63 8.17
C ASP A 266 -19.22 11.12 8.36
N ALA A 267 -20.41 10.76 8.84
CA ALA A 267 -20.84 9.38 8.88
C ALA A 267 -20.98 8.79 7.45
N PRO A 268 -20.86 7.46 7.31
CA PRO A 268 -21.25 6.79 6.08
C PRO A 268 -22.70 7.13 5.73
N VAL A 269 -22.98 7.45 4.46
CA VAL A 269 -24.34 7.74 3.99
C VAL A 269 -24.93 6.49 3.34
N ASP A 270 -26.14 6.14 3.73
CA ASP A 270 -26.89 5.01 3.17
C ASP A 270 -27.37 5.35 1.74
N PRO A 271 -27.38 4.41 0.77
CA PRO A 271 -27.70 4.71 -0.63
C PRO A 271 -29.09 5.31 -0.87
N GLY A 272 -30.01 5.21 0.11
CA GLY A 272 -31.42 5.57 -0.04
C GLY A 272 -31.84 6.98 0.38
N THR A 273 -31.00 7.77 1.05
CA THR A 273 -31.47 8.97 1.81
C THR A 273 -30.86 10.32 1.41
N ALA A 274 -30.43 10.45 0.15
CA ALA A 274 -30.01 11.68 -0.56
C ALA A 274 -28.50 11.95 -0.68
N ALA A 275 -28.13 12.40 -1.89
CA ALA A 275 -26.99 13.23 -2.33
C ALA A 275 -25.56 12.98 -1.78
N GLY A 276 -25.32 11.95 -0.97
CA GLY A 276 -23.99 11.56 -0.53
C GLY A 276 -23.24 10.82 -1.64
N VAL A 277 -22.22 11.46 -2.22
CA VAL A 277 -21.37 10.85 -3.28
C VAL A 277 -20.57 9.65 -2.75
N TYR A 278 -20.38 9.52 -1.43
CA TYR A 278 -19.52 8.51 -0.82
C TYR A 278 -20.24 7.67 0.24
N GLN A 279 -20.14 6.35 0.10
CA GLN A 279 -20.65 5.33 1.05
C GLN A 279 -19.69 5.05 2.21
N ARG A 280 -18.66 5.87 2.39
CA ARG A 280 -17.54 5.64 3.32
C ARG A 280 -17.55 6.70 4.40
N GLU A 281 -17.05 6.33 5.57
CA GLU A 281 -16.73 7.30 6.62
C GLU A 281 -15.68 8.29 6.11
N ARG A 282 -15.88 9.58 6.39
CA ARG A 282 -14.99 10.66 5.95
C ARG A 282 -14.50 11.45 7.15
N ILE A 283 -13.20 11.74 7.16
CA ILE A 283 -12.56 12.54 8.19
C ILE A 283 -11.79 13.66 7.51
N TRP A 284 -12.14 14.89 7.86
CA TRP A 284 -11.54 16.11 7.35
C TRP A 284 -10.50 16.60 8.35
N LEU A 285 -9.25 16.68 7.93
CA LEU A 285 -8.12 17.02 8.80
C LEU A 285 -7.01 17.77 8.08
N SER A 286 -6.09 18.33 8.83
CA SER A 286 -4.84 18.89 8.32
C SER A 286 -3.68 18.24 9.04
N ALA A 287 -2.94 17.39 8.32
CA ALA A 287 -1.76 16.73 8.87
C ALA A 287 -0.66 17.72 9.26
N VAL A 288 -0.57 18.89 8.62
CA VAL A 288 0.47 19.89 8.89
C VAL A 288 0.16 20.69 10.15
N SER A 289 -1.08 21.13 10.32
CA SER A 289 -1.50 21.89 11.52
C SER A 289 -1.83 20.99 12.72
N GLY A 290 -2.14 19.72 12.46
CA GLY A 290 -2.62 18.76 13.45
C GLY A 290 -4.13 18.81 13.72
N ALA A 291 -4.87 19.73 13.10
CA ALA A 291 -6.32 19.84 13.25
C ALA A 291 -7.04 18.58 12.75
N GLY A 292 -7.96 18.02 13.55
CA GLY A 292 -8.78 16.86 13.19
C GLY A 292 -8.09 15.49 13.35
N LEU A 293 -6.84 15.44 13.82
CA LEU A 293 -6.14 14.17 14.08
C LEU A 293 -6.76 13.38 15.24
N ASP A 294 -7.31 14.08 16.22
CA ASP A 294 -8.09 13.53 17.32
C ASP A 294 -9.33 12.79 16.81
N LEU A 295 -10.04 13.33 15.82
CA LEU A 295 -11.18 12.68 15.17
C LEU A 295 -10.76 11.38 14.48
N LEU A 296 -9.62 11.38 13.78
CA LEU A 296 -9.06 10.18 13.16
C LEU A 296 -8.67 9.14 14.22
N ARG A 297 -7.99 9.55 15.29
CA ARG A 297 -7.61 8.65 16.39
C ARG A 297 -8.84 8.04 17.07
N ALA A 298 -9.88 8.85 17.31
CA ALA A 298 -11.14 8.40 17.89
C ALA A 298 -11.88 7.41 17.00
N SER A 299 -11.95 7.66 15.69
CA SER A 299 -12.55 6.73 14.72
C SER A 299 -11.82 5.39 14.67
N LEU A 300 -10.48 5.41 14.63
CA LEU A 300 -9.67 4.19 14.70
C LEU A 300 -9.86 3.46 16.03
N ALA A 301 -9.87 4.19 17.15
CA ALA A 301 -10.09 3.61 18.46
C ALA A 301 -11.47 2.94 18.55
N GLN A 302 -12.54 3.60 18.10
CA GLN A 302 -13.90 3.04 18.04
C GLN A 302 -13.96 1.75 17.20
N ARG A 303 -13.34 1.78 16.02
CA ARG A 303 -13.34 0.64 15.10
C ARG A 303 -12.61 -0.58 15.67
N PHE A 304 -11.57 -0.36 16.46
CA PHE A 304 -10.81 -1.44 17.09
C PHE A 304 -11.25 -1.76 18.53
N SER A 305 -12.07 -0.90 19.16
CA SER A 305 -12.69 -1.17 20.47
C SER A 305 -13.84 -2.17 20.35
N ASP A 306 -14.62 -2.13 19.27
CA ASP A 306 -15.75 -3.05 19.05
C ASP A 306 -15.31 -4.49 18.74
N ARG A 307 -14.02 -4.70 18.55
CA ARG A 307 -13.40 -6.03 18.45
C ARG A 307 -12.78 -6.45 19.78
N GLN A 308 -13.27 -5.97 20.92
CA GLN A 308 -12.85 -6.49 22.21
C GLN A 308 -13.80 -7.58 22.69
N VAL A 309 -13.21 -8.62 23.24
CA VAL A 309 -13.90 -9.70 23.92
C VAL A 309 -13.62 -9.54 25.40
N SER A 310 -14.69 -9.36 26.15
CA SER A 310 -14.65 -9.32 27.61
C SER A 310 -15.37 -10.53 28.18
N GLY A 311 -14.81 -11.12 29.23
CA GLY A 311 -15.51 -12.15 29.98
C GLY A 311 -14.69 -12.72 31.11
N GLU A 312 -15.31 -13.61 31.88
CA GLU A 312 -14.71 -14.23 33.03
C GLU A 312 -14.31 -15.67 32.70
N ILE A 313 -13.10 -16.06 33.10
CA ILE A 313 -12.65 -17.45 33.03
C ILE A 313 -12.22 -17.95 34.40
N VAL A 314 -12.42 -19.25 34.62
CA VAL A 314 -11.96 -19.96 35.81
C VAL A 314 -10.80 -20.84 35.39
N LEU A 315 -9.65 -20.65 36.03
CA LEU A 315 -8.44 -21.45 35.85
C LEU A 315 -8.25 -22.35 37.08
N GLY A 316 -8.00 -23.64 36.86
CA GLY A 316 -7.59 -24.56 37.92
C GLY A 316 -6.18 -24.25 38.44
N SER A 317 -5.84 -24.71 39.64
CA SER A 317 -4.52 -24.49 40.26
C SER A 317 -3.32 -25.05 39.46
N ASP A 318 -3.58 -26.00 38.56
CA ASP A 318 -2.62 -26.60 37.63
C ASP A 318 -2.34 -25.72 36.38
N GLN A 319 -3.11 -24.64 36.19
CA GLN A 319 -3.07 -23.81 34.97
C GLN A 319 -2.29 -22.50 35.12
N GLY A 320 -1.35 -22.44 36.07
CA GLY A 320 -0.55 -21.24 36.37
C GLY A 320 0.24 -20.69 35.17
N ARG A 321 0.59 -21.53 34.19
CA ARG A 321 1.26 -21.11 32.95
C ARG A 321 0.38 -20.23 32.06
N LEU A 322 -0.92 -20.54 31.97
CA LEU A 322 -1.88 -19.74 31.21
C LEU A 322 -2.14 -18.41 31.91
N ARG A 323 -2.26 -18.43 33.24
CA ARG A 323 -2.37 -17.21 34.07
C ARG A 323 -1.20 -16.25 33.86
N ALA A 324 0.04 -16.71 34.00
CA ALA A 324 1.23 -15.86 33.82
C ALA A 324 1.29 -15.24 32.41
N ARG A 325 0.79 -15.98 31.41
CA ARG A 325 0.71 -15.52 30.04
C ARG A 325 -0.36 -14.45 29.81
N LEU A 326 -1.55 -14.62 30.40
CA LEU A 326 -2.62 -13.61 30.31
C LEU A 326 -2.17 -12.30 30.99
N HIS A 327 -1.43 -12.40 32.09
CA HIS A 327 -0.78 -11.25 32.73
C HIS A 327 0.29 -10.59 31.84
N SER A 328 1.15 -11.37 31.18
CA SER A 328 2.18 -10.81 30.29
C SER A 328 1.61 -10.16 29.02
N LEU A 329 0.40 -10.56 28.62
CA LEU A 329 -0.36 -9.94 27.52
C LEU A 329 -1.10 -8.66 27.97
N GLY A 330 -1.16 -8.36 29.27
CA GLY A 330 -1.84 -7.17 29.80
C GLY A 330 -3.36 -7.19 29.67
N VAL A 331 -3.96 -8.38 29.54
CA VAL A 331 -5.40 -8.55 29.26
C VAL A 331 -6.25 -8.80 30.51
N VAL A 332 -5.63 -8.90 31.69
CA VAL A 332 -6.32 -9.15 32.96
C VAL A 332 -6.79 -7.82 33.55
N ARG A 333 -8.10 -7.67 33.78
CA ARG A 333 -8.72 -6.50 34.41
C ARG A 333 -9.01 -6.69 35.89
N GLY A 334 -9.26 -7.93 36.30
CA GLY A 334 -9.52 -8.30 37.68
C GLY A 334 -9.14 -9.74 37.93
N GLU A 335 -8.69 -10.04 39.14
CA GLU A 335 -8.32 -11.38 39.56
C GLU A 335 -8.84 -11.65 40.98
N THR A 336 -9.47 -12.80 41.17
CA THR A 336 -9.79 -13.33 42.50
C THR A 336 -9.28 -14.77 42.59
N SER A 337 -8.77 -15.16 43.75
CA SER A 337 -8.25 -16.51 44.00
C SER A 337 -9.07 -17.19 45.08
N ASP A 338 -9.43 -18.46 44.87
CA ASP A 338 -10.06 -19.33 45.85
C ASP A 338 -9.26 -20.63 46.02
N GLU A 339 -9.72 -21.54 46.90
CA GLU A 339 -9.04 -22.83 47.15
C GLU A 339 -9.07 -23.78 45.93
N GLN A 340 -9.89 -23.48 44.92
CA GLN A 340 -10.09 -24.30 43.73
C GLN A 340 -9.34 -23.75 42.49
N GLY A 341 -8.87 -22.49 42.53
CA GLY A 341 -8.04 -21.90 41.49
C GLY A 341 -8.11 -20.37 41.41
N TRP A 342 -8.14 -19.84 40.19
CA TRP A 342 -8.18 -18.40 39.89
C TRP A 342 -9.37 -18.05 39.03
N ARG A 343 -10.09 -16.97 39.36
CA ARG A 343 -11.07 -16.35 38.47
C ARG A 343 -10.48 -15.06 37.92
N LEU A 344 -10.40 -14.98 36.60
CA LEU A 344 -9.82 -13.86 35.88
C LEU A 344 -10.91 -13.18 35.06
N GLN A 345 -11.07 -11.87 35.26
CA GLN A 345 -11.79 -11.01 34.35
C GLN A 345 -10.83 -10.55 33.27
N LEU A 346 -11.14 -10.90 32.03
CA LEU A 346 -10.31 -10.62 30.87
C LEU A 346 -11.00 -9.63 29.95
N GLU A 347 -10.21 -8.72 29.38
CA GLU A 347 -10.62 -7.85 28.29
C GLU A 347 -9.48 -7.83 27.27
N MET A 348 -9.75 -8.28 26.06
CA MET A 348 -8.73 -8.35 25.02
C MET A 348 -9.32 -8.24 23.62
N PRO A 349 -8.53 -7.84 22.61
CA PRO A 349 -8.97 -7.90 21.23
C PRO A 349 -9.38 -9.33 20.81
N LEU A 350 -10.43 -9.47 20.00
CA LEU A 350 -10.99 -10.71 19.44
C LEU A 350 -9.91 -11.54 18.76
N ALA A 351 -9.05 -10.90 17.97
CA ALA A 351 -7.92 -11.56 17.33
C ALA A 351 -6.93 -12.17 18.35
N THR A 352 -6.83 -11.59 19.55
CA THR A 352 -6.00 -12.11 20.67
C THR A 352 -6.70 -13.27 21.37
N ALA A 353 -8.01 -13.19 21.57
CA ALA A 353 -8.81 -14.30 22.08
C ALA A 353 -8.74 -15.53 21.13
N GLU A 354 -8.92 -15.35 19.82
CA GLU A 354 -8.87 -16.41 18.81
C GLU A 354 -7.51 -17.14 18.77
N ARG A 355 -6.42 -16.40 18.98
CA ARG A 355 -5.08 -17.00 19.05
C ARG A 355 -4.85 -17.75 20.35
N ALA A 356 -5.25 -17.16 21.48
CA ALA A 356 -5.05 -17.78 22.78
C ALA A 356 -5.86 -19.08 22.92
N VAL A 357 -6.97 -19.24 22.20
CA VAL A 357 -7.75 -20.50 22.12
C VAL A 357 -6.99 -21.64 21.45
N ASN A 358 -6.14 -21.34 20.46
CA ASN A 358 -5.40 -22.34 19.68
C ASN A 358 -4.11 -22.84 20.36
N GLU A 359 -3.88 -22.44 21.60
CA GLU A 359 -2.64 -22.73 22.34
C GLU A 359 -2.87 -23.71 23.51
N PRO A 360 -1.81 -24.28 24.10
CA PRO A 360 -1.97 -25.24 25.20
C PRO A 360 -2.71 -24.62 26.40
N GLY A 361 -3.87 -25.19 26.75
CA GLY A 361 -4.77 -24.66 27.79
C GLY A 361 -5.79 -23.63 27.29
N GLY A 362 -5.74 -23.25 26.01
CA GLY A 362 -6.57 -22.23 25.38
C GLY A 362 -8.05 -22.56 25.25
N HIS A 363 -8.44 -23.83 25.34
CA HIS A 363 -9.84 -24.27 25.26
C HIS A 363 -10.78 -23.55 26.26
N LEU A 364 -10.25 -23.09 27.40
CA LEU A 364 -11.02 -22.33 28.40
C LEU A 364 -11.39 -20.92 27.92
N LEU A 365 -10.65 -20.37 26.97
CA LEU A 365 -10.92 -19.07 26.34
C LEU A 365 -11.96 -19.19 25.22
N GLN A 366 -12.37 -20.42 24.84
CA GLN A 366 -13.33 -20.64 23.75
C GLN A 366 -14.73 -20.12 24.10
N ALA A 367 -15.07 -20.11 25.39
CA ALA A 367 -16.30 -19.49 25.89
C ALA A 367 -16.34 -17.97 25.64
N LEU A 368 -15.19 -17.29 25.65
CA LEU A 368 -15.10 -15.85 25.37
C LEU A 368 -15.42 -15.56 23.90
N LEU A 369 -15.03 -16.45 22.97
CA LEU A 369 -15.33 -16.31 21.54
C LEU A 369 -16.82 -16.51 21.21
N LEU A 370 -17.55 -17.26 22.03
CA LEU A 370 -18.99 -17.49 21.86
C LEU A 370 -19.85 -16.32 22.38
N VAL A 371 -19.27 -15.46 23.22
CA VAL A 371 -19.92 -14.26 23.79
C VAL A 371 -19.55 -12.99 23.01
N ALA A 372 -18.62 -13.07 22.06
CA ALA A 372 -18.33 -11.98 21.15
C ALA A 372 -19.63 -11.54 20.45
N PRO A 373 -19.93 -10.24 20.35
CA PRO A 373 -21.09 -9.80 19.59
C PRO A 373 -20.95 -10.37 18.18
N VAL A 374 -21.93 -11.17 17.78
CA VAL A 374 -22.12 -11.63 16.41
C VAL A 374 -21.91 -10.40 15.54
N ALA A 375 -20.92 -10.43 14.64
CA ALA A 375 -20.78 -9.41 13.60
C ALA A 375 -22.18 -9.09 13.07
N PRO A 376 -22.57 -7.84 12.80
CA PRO A 376 -23.91 -7.56 12.33
C PRO A 376 -24.16 -8.40 11.08
N THR A 377 -24.88 -9.49 11.24
CA THR A 377 -25.54 -10.18 10.15
C THR A 377 -26.56 -9.17 9.69
N TYR A 378 -26.24 -8.52 8.57
CA TYR A 378 -27.21 -7.82 7.74
C TYR A 378 -28.45 -8.70 7.65
N ASN A 379 -29.50 -8.31 8.36
CA ASN A 379 -30.80 -8.97 8.31
C ASN A 379 -31.60 -8.22 7.23
N PRO A 380 -31.89 -8.83 6.06
CA PRO A 380 -32.59 -8.12 4.98
C PRO A 380 -34.08 -7.90 5.27
N ASP A 381 -34.65 -8.54 6.30
CA ASP A 381 -36.09 -8.52 6.53
C ASP A 381 -36.43 -8.24 8.00
N SER A 382 -36.76 -6.98 8.29
CA SER A 382 -37.66 -6.62 9.39
C SER A 382 -38.30 -5.26 9.07
N GLN A 383 -39.53 -5.33 8.55
CA GLN A 383 -40.53 -4.25 8.60
C GLN A 383 -40.98 -3.99 10.04
#